data_AF-A0A7X8U6Q7-F1
#
_entry.id   AF-A0A7X8U6Q7-F1
#
_cell.length_a   1.000
_cell.length_b   1.000
_cell.length_c   1.000
_cell.angle_alpha   90.00
_cell.angle_beta   90.00
_cell.angle_gamma   90.00
#
_symmetry.space_group_name_H-M   'P 1'
#
loop_
_entity.id
_entity.type
_entity.pdbx_description
1 polymer ?
#
loop_
_entity_poly.entity_id
_entity_poly.type
_entity_poly.pdbx_seq_one_letter_code
_entity_poly.pdbx_strand_id
1 'polypeptide(L)'
;MKKRILSSLLILLLFTPGAFAAELPTGENIRVAIIDTGISAKAINSAQLEQGYNYLEENTDTEDRIGHGTAVAGLLAGAPSARVTGITSQAKLVPLLYQTKDENDKVQKGNQEMIARAIRDAVDLYGCRVINISVGTAMESTFLREAVDYAEEKNVVIVSSVGNNNVDNPVLLYYPAAYPTVIGVGSVNQWGRVSAFSQRNESVMLVATGENIWTISPEGKQLLVNGTSVAAPFVSGAAAALLSAHPDLTAAQVRNLLCGSATDILTSGYDPDSGWGILQMDTALEWAAQGRRFRDVATDSWCFTVINHAVDKGLLLGTDTFVFSPDSPVTRALLWTILWRLDGQTSTEKEENWYAEAQKWVRENNISDGTNPADEITREQLCTMLWRYTGSPLLTAGLYSFADAGHISGYANMAMRWAVENEILSGTGDGALNPRGQATRSQAAAILQRYCEQQPWREFRT
;
A
#
# COMPACT_ATOMS: atom_id res chain seq x y z
N MET A 1 2.81 -0.93 -60.53
CA MET A 1 2.41 -1.70 -59.32
C MET A 1 3.10 -1.03 -58.12
N LYS A 2 2.51 0.00 -57.49
CA LYS A 2 1.52 -0.07 -56.38
C LYS A 2 1.91 -1.05 -55.28
N LYS A 3 2.36 -0.51 -54.13
CA LYS A 3 2.14 -0.93 -52.73
C LYS A 3 3.20 -0.21 -51.87
N ARG A 4 2.92 0.46 -50.75
CA ARG A 4 1.72 0.93 -50.06
C ARG A 4 2.30 1.85 -48.96
N ILE A 5 2.06 3.15 -49.04
CA ILE A 5 2.24 4.08 -47.92
C ILE A 5 0.95 3.98 -47.10
N LEU A 6 1.04 3.36 -45.93
CA LEU A 6 0.08 3.31 -44.81
C LEU A 6 0.90 2.63 -43.71
N SER A 7 1.26 3.26 -42.60
CA SER A 7 0.31 3.61 -41.56
C SER A 7 0.80 4.82 -40.76
N SER A 8 0.10 5.94 -40.95
CA SER A 8 -0.06 7.00 -39.97
C SER A 8 -1.17 6.60 -38.98
N LEU A 9 -1.16 7.20 -37.79
CA LEU A 9 -2.20 7.12 -36.74
C LEU A 9 -2.34 5.78 -35.99
N LEU A 10 -1.49 5.53 -34.98
CA LEU A 10 -1.92 4.78 -33.79
C LEU A 10 -1.00 4.97 -32.57
N ILE A 11 -0.55 6.19 -32.27
CA ILE A 11 0.08 6.51 -30.96
C ILE A 11 -0.38 7.91 -30.56
N LEU A 12 -1.66 8.04 -30.19
CA LEU A 12 -2.19 9.28 -29.60
C LEU A 12 -3.44 8.97 -28.74
N LEU A 13 -3.37 7.93 -27.90
CA LEU A 13 -4.47 7.52 -27.04
C LEU A 13 -4.06 7.06 -25.63
N LEU A 14 -2.79 7.25 -25.21
CA LEU A 14 -2.30 6.77 -23.91
C LEU A 14 -2.24 7.83 -22.79
N PHE A 15 -2.63 9.07 -23.05
CA PHE A 15 -2.70 10.11 -22.01
C PHE A 15 -3.85 11.07 -22.27
N THR A 16 -5.08 10.55 -22.36
CA THR A 16 -6.21 11.36 -21.92
C THR A 16 -6.25 11.24 -20.41
N PRO A 17 -6.15 12.33 -19.62
CA PRO A 17 -6.66 12.25 -18.27
C PRO A 17 -8.12 11.87 -18.43
N GLY A 18 -8.50 10.69 -17.95
CA GLY A 18 -9.89 10.30 -17.87
C GLY A 18 -10.59 11.35 -17.03
N ALA A 19 -11.23 12.31 -17.69
CA ALA A 19 -12.18 13.19 -17.06
C ALA A 19 -13.45 12.37 -16.82
N PHE A 20 -13.40 11.52 -15.80
CA PHE A 20 -14.58 10.99 -15.16
C PHE A 20 -14.49 11.38 -13.70
N ALA A 21 -15.34 12.33 -13.30
CA ALA A 21 -15.75 12.41 -11.91
C ALA A 21 -16.44 11.07 -11.62
N ALA A 22 -15.70 10.12 -11.07
CA ALA A 22 -16.32 8.97 -10.45
C ALA A 22 -17.29 9.55 -9.40
N GLU A 23 -18.58 9.34 -9.57
CA GLU A 23 -19.51 9.48 -8.45
C GLU A 23 -19.04 8.47 -7.42
N LEU A 24 -18.30 8.97 -6.43
CA LEU A 24 -17.86 8.16 -5.29
C LEU A 24 -19.12 7.51 -4.70
N PRO A 25 -19.05 6.21 -4.30
CA PRO A 25 -20.14 5.61 -3.56
C PRO A 25 -20.50 6.52 -2.39
N THR A 26 -21.81 6.71 -2.16
CA THR A 26 -22.42 7.62 -1.17
C THR A 26 -22.13 7.18 0.28
N GLY A 27 -20.85 7.02 0.61
CA GLY A 27 -20.33 6.74 1.93
C GLY A 27 -20.27 8.01 2.76
N GLU A 28 -19.92 7.83 4.03
CA GLU A 28 -19.72 8.92 4.99
C GLU A 28 -18.73 9.95 4.44
N ASN A 29 -19.05 11.26 4.58
CA ASN A 29 -18.19 12.31 4.04
C ASN A 29 -16.81 12.27 4.72
N ILE A 30 -15.80 11.76 4.00
CA ILE A 30 -14.43 11.70 4.49
C ILE A 30 -13.89 13.11 4.73
N ARG A 31 -13.35 13.35 5.93
CA ARG A 31 -12.63 14.58 6.26
C ARG A 31 -11.17 14.46 5.87
N VAL A 32 -10.69 15.46 5.13
CA VAL A 32 -9.32 15.61 4.67
C VAL A 32 -8.74 16.88 5.29
N ALA A 33 -7.73 16.75 6.13
CA ALA A 33 -7.00 17.91 6.65
C ALA A 33 -6.02 18.43 5.60
N ILE A 34 -5.93 19.76 5.47
CA ILE A 34 -4.97 20.43 4.61
C ILE A 34 -4.06 21.28 5.50
N ILE A 35 -2.85 20.77 5.77
CA ILE A 35 -1.83 21.50 6.53
C ILE A 35 -1.04 22.36 5.55
N ASP A 36 -1.41 23.64 5.43
CA ASP A 36 -0.93 24.54 4.38
C ASP A 36 -1.10 26.03 4.77
N THR A 37 -1.38 26.91 3.80
CA THR A 37 -1.49 28.36 3.99
C THR A 37 -2.89 28.88 4.32
N GLY A 38 -3.81 27.98 4.66
CA GLY A 38 -5.24 28.27 4.79
C GLY A 38 -6.02 27.94 3.52
N ILE A 39 -7.32 28.20 3.53
CA ILE A 39 -8.20 28.01 2.36
C ILE A 39 -9.13 29.21 2.26
N SER A 40 -9.23 29.81 1.07
CA SER A 40 -10.17 30.89 0.84
C SER A 40 -11.61 30.40 0.71
N ALA A 41 -12.48 30.87 1.60
CA ALA A 41 -13.92 30.57 1.57
C ALA A 41 -14.65 31.22 0.37
N LYS A 42 -13.98 32.15 -0.34
CA LYS A 42 -14.46 32.72 -1.59
C LYS A 42 -14.23 31.79 -2.79
N ALA A 43 -13.13 31.02 -2.76
CA ALA A 43 -12.73 30.17 -3.87
C ALA A 43 -13.37 28.79 -3.79
N ILE A 44 -13.46 28.21 -2.57
CA ILE A 44 -14.00 26.87 -2.33
C ILE A 44 -15.41 26.98 -1.74
N ASN A 45 -16.30 26.08 -2.12
CA ASN A 45 -17.66 26.04 -1.61
C ASN A 45 -17.65 25.84 -0.09
N SER A 46 -18.27 26.77 0.65
CA SER A 46 -18.36 26.70 2.12
C SER A 46 -19.03 25.43 2.62
N ALA A 47 -19.89 24.79 1.82
CA ALA A 47 -20.46 23.49 2.18
C ALA A 47 -19.42 22.36 2.24
N GLN A 48 -18.27 22.50 1.57
CA GLN A 48 -17.16 21.55 1.62
C GLN A 48 -16.11 21.91 2.68
N LEU A 49 -16.18 23.10 3.27
CA LEU A 49 -15.22 23.56 4.27
C LEU A 49 -15.77 23.36 5.68
N GLU A 50 -14.96 22.73 6.51
CA GLU A 50 -15.18 22.66 7.95
C GLU A 50 -14.39 23.79 8.64
N GLN A 51 -14.76 24.11 9.89
CA GLN A 51 -13.96 25.02 10.70
C GLN A 51 -12.58 24.39 10.93
N GLY A 52 -11.52 25.16 10.70
CA GLY A 52 -10.14 24.76 10.96
C GLY A 52 -9.45 25.64 12.00
N TYR A 53 -8.12 25.57 12.04
CA TYR A 53 -7.30 26.30 13.03
C TYR A 53 -6.06 26.95 12.40
N ASN A 54 -5.69 28.10 12.95
CA ASN A 54 -4.49 28.85 12.63
C ASN A 54 -3.49 28.74 13.78
N TYR A 55 -2.41 28.02 13.53
CA TYR A 55 -1.38 27.70 14.53
C TYR A 55 -0.38 28.84 14.75
N LEU A 56 -0.35 29.85 13.87
CA LEU A 56 0.53 31.01 14.03
C LEU A 56 -0.08 32.06 14.96
N GLU A 57 -1.40 32.26 14.85
CA GLU A 57 -2.12 33.28 15.62
C GLU A 57 -2.99 32.69 16.73
N GLU A 58 -3.04 31.36 16.86
CA GLU A 58 -3.82 30.62 17.86
C GLU A 58 -5.31 31.00 17.86
N ASN A 59 -5.92 30.97 16.67
CA ASN A 59 -7.32 31.29 16.45
C ASN A 59 -7.93 30.45 15.30
N THR A 60 -9.18 30.75 14.94
CA THR A 60 -9.93 30.01 13.91
C THR A 60 -9.95 30.69 12.53
N ASP A 61 -9.18 31.77 12.33
CA ASP A 61 -9.06 32.44 11.03
C ASP A 61 -8.05 31.72 10.14
N THR A 62 -8.59 30.92 9.21
CA THR A 62 -7.83 30.13 8.26
C THR A 62 -7.90 30.67 6.82
N GLU A 63 -8.24 31.96 6.64
CA GLU A 63 -8.30 32.56 5.31
C GLU A 63 -6.91 32.61 4.67
N ASP A 64 -6.84 32.19 3.41
CA ASP A 64 -5.59 32.03 2.69
C ASP A 64 -5.07 33.35 2.10
N ARG A 65 -3.98 33.86 2.68
CA ARG A 65 -3.32 35.11 2.26
C ARG A 65 -2.14 34.87 1.31
N ILE A 66 -1.81 33.62 1.03
CA ILE A 66 -0.70 33.24 0.14
C ILE A 66 -1.21 32.64 -1.18
N GLY A 67 -2.24 31.79 -1.10
CA GLY A 67 -2.90 31.15 -2.24
C GLY A 67 -2.54 29.69 -2.44
N HIS A 68 -1.53 29.16 -1.74
CA HIS A 68 -1.06 27.79 -1.96
C HIS A 68 -2.06 26.75 -1.42
N GLY A 69 -2.55 26.93 -0.20
CA GLY A 69 -3.54 26.02 0.39
C GLY A 69 -4.87 26.05 -0.37
N THR A 70 -5.29 27.20 -0.88
CA THR A 70 -6.46 27.30 -1.77
C THR A 70 -6.24 26.57 -3.09
N ALA A 71 -5.05 26.66 -3.69
CA ALA A 71 -4.69 25.92 -4.89
C ALA A 71 -4.70 24.39 -4.66
N VAL A 72 -4.24 23.92 -3.50
CA VAL A 72 -4.32 22.50 -3.11
C VAL A 72 -5.77 22.06 -2.89
N ALA A 73 -6.54 22.85 -2.12
CA ALA A 73 -7.94 22.59 -1.82
C ALA A 73 -8.81 22.53 -3.09
N GLY A 74 -8.53 23.39 -4.07
CA GLY A 74 -9.22 23.41 -5.36
C GLY A 74 -9.07 22.12 -6.16
N LEU A 75 -7.93 21.42 -6.03
CA LEU A 75 -7.73 20.12 -6.68
C LEU A 75 -8.56 19.02 -6.02
N LEU A 76 -8.70 19.05 -4.69
CA LEU A 76 -9.48 18.06 -3.95
C LEU A 76 -10.99 18.29 -4.11
N ALA A 77 -11.47 19.48 -3.71
CA ALA A 77 -12.89 19.82 -3.67
C ALA A 77 -13.48 20.16 -5.05
N GLY A 78 -12.63 20.61 -5.97
CA GLY A 78 -13.06 21.22 -7.23
C GLY A 78 -13.44 22.68 -7.05
N ALA A 79 -13.47 23.40 -8.17
CA ALA A 79 -13.89 24.79 -8.21
C ALA A 79 -14.61 25.10 -9.53
N PRO A 80 -15.95 25.02 -9.55
CA PRO A 80 -16.73 25.25 -10.76
C PRO A 80 -16.50 26.63 -11.39
N SER A 81 -16.25 27.66 -10.56
CA SER A 81 -15.91 29.02 -11.00
C SER A 81 -14.64 29.09 -11.86
N ALA A 82 -13.69 28.18 -11.63
CA ALA A 82 -12.43 28.07 -12.36
C ALA A 82 -12.39 26.86 -13.32
N ARG A 83 -13.52 26.14 -13.51
CA ARG A 83 -13.63 24.91 -14.31
C ARG A 83 -12.65 23.82 -13.87
N VAL A 84 -12.38 23.75 -12.58
CA VAL A 84 -11.55 22.71 -11.96
C VAL A 84 -12.48 21.64 -11.41
N THR A 85 -12.33 20.40 -11.89
CA THR A 85 -13.04 19.25 -11.32
C THR A 85 -12.25 18.72 -10.14
N GLY A 86 -12.91 18.55 -9.00
CA GLY A 86 -12.29 17.99 -7.81
C GLY A 86 -12.06 16.49 -7.92
N ILE A 87 -10.95 16.01 -7.37
CA ILE A 87 -10.64 14.58 -7.28
C ILE A 87 -11.63 13.87 -6.33
N THR A 88 -12.06 14.55 -5.28
CA THR A 88 -13.01 14.03 -4.27
C THR A 88 -13.97 15.13 -3.82
N SER A 89 -14.93 15.47 -4.69
CA SER A 89 -15.86 16.58 -4.45
C SER A 89 -16.82 16.37 -3.27
N GLN A 90 -16.94 15.14 -2.75
CA GLN A 90 -17.77 14.84 -1.58
C GLN A 90 -17.02 14.99 -0.25
N ALA A 91 -15.67 15.09 -0.29
CA ALA A 91 -14.88 15.24 0.93
C ALA A 91 -15.13 16.59 1.62
N LYS A 92 -15.03 16.58 2.95
CA LYS A 92 -14.96 17.80 3.76
C LYS A 92 -13.50 18.17 3.98
N LEU A 93 -13.15 19.42 3.73
CA LEU A 93 -11.80 19.92 3.92
C LEU A 93 -11.67 20.66 5.25
N VAL A 94 -10.65 20.32 6.02
CA VAL A 94 -10.31 20.99 7.28
C VAL A 94 -9.02 21.80 7.08
N PRO A 95 -9.08 23.14 7.04
CA PRO A 95 -7.89 23.97 6.85
C PRO A 95 -7.08 24.06 8.15
N LEU A 96 -5.82 23.61 8.11
CA LEU A 96 -4.89 23.70 9.24
C LEU A 96 -3.74 24.62 8.84
N LEU A 97 -3.85 25.90 9.17
CA LEU A 97 -2.96 26.94 8.68
C LEU A 97 -1.68 26.97 9.52
N TYR A 98 -0.55 26.75 8.86
CA TYR A 98 0.78 26.82 9.48
C TYR A 98 1.70 27.90 8.86
N GLN A 99 1.33 28.44 7.69
CA GLN A 99 2.10 29.48 7.01
C GLN A 99 1.14 30.55 6.47
N THR A 100 1.44 31.83 6.66
CA THR A 100 0.59 32.92 6.15
C THR A 100 1.42 34.18 5.89
N LYS A 101 0.77 35.27 5.49
CA LYS A 101 1.36 36.61 5.48
C LYS A 101 0.77 37.44 6.61
N ASP A 102 1.63 38.20 7.28
CA ASP A 102 1.17 39.22 8.23
C ASP A 102 0.61 40.46 7.51
N GLU A 103 0.16 41.45 8.29
CA GLU A 103 -0.40 42.72 7.81
C GLU A 103 0.57 43.55 6.94
N ASN A 104 1.88 43.25 6.97
CA ASN A 104 2.91 43.91 6.17
C ASN A 104 3.37 43.04 4.98
N ASP A 105 2.57 42.05 4.57
CA ASP A 105 2.86 41.10 3.49
C ASP A 105 4.09 40.20 3.72
N LYS A 106 4.62 40.16 4.96
CA LYS A 106 5.77 39.30 5.27
C LYS A 106 5.31 37.88 5.56
N VAL A 107 5.96 36.91 4.93
CA VAL A 107 5.69 35.49 5.13
C VAL A 107 6.11 35.07 6.54
N GLN A 108 5.14 34.51 7.27
CA GLN A 108 5.29 33.87 8.57
C GLN A 108 5.10 32.36 8.38
N LYS A 109 5.99 31.56 8.97
CA LYS A 109 6.02 30.11 8.78
C LYS A 109 6.19 29.43 10.13
N GLY A 110 5.35 28.44 10.39
CA GLY A 110 5.41 27.65 11.62
C GLY A 110 6.63 26.73 11.66
N ASN A 111 6.90 26.19 12.85
CA ASN A 111 7.96 25.22 13.10
C ASN A 111 7.44 23.78 12.99
N GLN A 112 8.29 22.81 13.27
CA GLN A 112 8.00 21.38 13.13
C GLN A 112 7.00 20.91 14.20
N GLU A 113 7.06 21.51 15.38
CA GLU A 113 6.16 21.29 16.50
C GLU A 113 4.72 21.71 16.15
N MET A 114 4.54 22.80 15.39
CA MET A 114 3.24 23.21 14.86
C MET A 114 2.68 22.18 13.87
N ILE A 115 3.52 21.64 12.96
CA ILE A 115 3.08 20.58 12.04
C ILE A 115 2.68 19.33 12.84
N ALA A 116 3.48 18.94 13.84
CA ALA A 116 3.19 17.80 14.71
C ALA A 116 1.87 17.96 15.47
N ARG A 117 1.60 19.16 16.01
CA ARG A 117 0.33 19.50 16.66
C ARG A 117 -0.83 19.45 15.67
N ALA A 118 -0.67 20.03 14.48
CA ALA A 118 -1.69 20.00 13.44
C ALA A 118 -2.04 18.57 12.99
N ILE A 119 -1.06 17.67 12.91
CA ILE A 119 -1.31 16.25 12.66
C ILE A 119 -2.17 15.65 13.77
N ARG A 120 -1.82 15.85 15.04
CA ARG A 120 -2.60 15.32 16.17
C ARG A 120 -4.02 15.88 16.21
N ASP A 121 -4.18 17.20 16.03
CA ASP A 121 -5.48 17.86 16.02
C ASP A 121 -6.35 17.36 14.85
N ALA A 122 -5.76 17.16 13.65
CA ALA A 122 -6.45 16.56 12.52
C ALA A 122 -7.10 15.23 12.88
N VAL A 123 -6.38 14.39 13.64
CA VAL A 123 -6.89 13.10 14.13
C VAL A 123 -7.93 13.29 15.23
N ASP A 124 -7.56 13.97 16.32
CA ASP A 124 -8.33 13.93 17.59
C ASP A 124 -9.49 14.93 17.64
N LEU A 125 -9.29 16.13 17.09
CA LEU A 125 -10.27 17.22 17.15
C LEU A 125 -11.17 17.25 15.93
N TYR A 126 -10.61 16.93 14.76
CA TYR A 126 -11.33 17.03 13.49
C TYR A 126 -11.77 15.68 12.93
N GLY A 127 -11.27 14.56 13.47
CA GLY A 127 -11.67 13.22 13.01
C GLY A 127 -11.33 12.98 11.53
N CYS A 128 -10.23 13.57 11.04
CA CYS A 128 -9.76 13.39 9.67
C CYS A 128 -9.22 11.98 9.48
N ARG A 129 -9.52 11.38 8.33
CA ARG A 129 -8.95 10.08 7.91
C ARG A 129 -7.81 10.21 6.92
N VAL A 130 -7.66 11.40 6.32
CA VAL A 130 -6.55 11.75 5.42
C VAL A 130 -5.99 13.11 5.81
N ILE A 131 -4.67 13.25 5.77
CA ILE A 131 -3.95 14.51 6.00
C ILE A 131 -3.06 14.77 4.80
N ASN A 132 -3.31 15.87 4.09
CA ASN A 132 -2.47 16.37 3.01
C ASN A 132 -1.50 17.42 3.53
N ILE A 133 -0.19 17.20 3.34
CA ILE A 133 0.87 18.11 3.76
C ILE A 133 1.71 18.49 2.54
N SER A 134 1.42 19.64 1.96
CA SER A 134 2.10 20.12 0.74
C SER A 134 3.29 21.03 1.05
N VAL A 135 3.88 20.86 2.24
CA VAL A 135 4.96 21.66 2.82
C VAL A 135 5.91 20.74 3.59
N GLY A 136 7.18 21.12 3.72
CA GLY A 136 8.15 20.29 4.43
C GLY A 136 9.31 21.08 5.03
N THR A 137 10.07 20.37 5.86
CA THR A 137 11.28 20.84 6.53
C THR A 137 12.44 19.91 6.21
N ALA A 138 13.65 20.46 6.07
CA ALA A 138 14.85 19.69 5.77
C ALA A 138 15.46 18.98 7.00
N MET A 139 14.93 19.24 8.19
CA MET A 139 15.45 18.71 9.44
C MET A 139 14.51 17.64 9.98
N GLU A 140 15.06 16.53 10.47
CA GLU A 140 14.27 15.52 11.17
C GLU A 140 13.86 16.04 12.56
N SER A 141 12.74 15.56 13.09
CA SER A 141 12.27 15.91 14.44
C SER A 141 11.55 14.74 15.10
N THR A 142 11.98 14.38 16.32
CA THR A 142 11.34 13.33 17.12
C THR A 142 9.86 13.60 17.33
N PHE A 143 9.46 14.84 17.66
CA PHE A 143 8.05 15.19 17.88
C PHE A 143 7.20 15.04 16.62
N LEU A 144 7.76 15.41 15.46
CA LEU A 144 7.06 15.24 14.18
C LEU A 144 6.94 13.76 13.81
N ARG A 145 7.98 12.95 14.06
CA ARG A 145 7.96 11.50 13.88
C ARG A 145 6.90 10.85 14.77
N GLU A 146 6.86 11.18 16.06
CA GLU A 146 5.86 10.67 16.99
C GLU A 146 4.42 11.05 16.61
N ALA A 147 4.19 12.22 16.02
CA ALA A 147 2.87 12.61 15.52
C ALA A 147 2.47 11.81 14.27
N VAL A 148 3.42 11.50 13.39
CA VAL A 148 3.21 10.64 12.21
C VAL A 148 2.93 9.20 12.63
N ASP A 149 3.70 8.66 13.57
CA ASP A 149 3.50 7.31 14.11
C ASP A 149 2.13 7.22 14.81
N TYR A 150 1.74 8.26 15.55
CA TYR A 150 0.41 8.37 16.16
C TYR A 150 -0.73 8.34 15.11
N ALA A 151 -0.58 9.06 13.99
CA ALA A 151 -1.59 9.04 12.92
C ALA A 151 -1.72 7.64 12.29
N GLU A 152 -0.59 6.93 12.08
CA GLU A 152 -0.59 5.55 11.60
C GLU A 152 -1.32 4.62 12.58
N GLU A 153 -1.01 4.71 13.89
CA GLU A 153 -1.70 3.94 14.95
C GLU A 153 -3.22 4.19 14.98
N LYS A 154 -3.65 5.38 14.57
CA LYS A 154 -5.05 5.78 14.48
C LYS A 154 -5.68 5.52 13.12
N ASN A 155 -4.99 4.83 12.21
CA ASN A 155 -5.45 4.54 10.85
C ASN A 155 -5.81 5.79 10.03
N VAL A 156 -4.99 6.84 10.17
CA VAL A 156 -5.08 8.08 9.41
C VAL A 156 -3.94 8.14 8.39
N VAL A 157 -4.30 8.34 7.12
CA VAL A 157 -3.34 8.37 6.01
C VAL A 157 -2.71 9.74 5.91
N ILE A 158 -1.38 9.82 6.01
CA ILE A 158 -0.63 11.05 5.73
C ILE A 158 -0.04 10.98 4.33
N VAL A 159 -0.33 12.00 3.53
CA VAL A 159 0.22 12.21 2.19
C VAL A 159 1.02 13.51 2.20
N SER A 160 2.27 13.46 1.76
CA SER A 160 3.16 14.62 1.78
C SER A 160 3.93 14.79 0.49
N SER A 161 4.13 16.03 0.04
CA SER A 161 5.00 16.31 -1.11
C SER A 161 6.47 16.06 -0.78
N VAL A 162 7.24 15.48 -1.72
CA VAL A 162 8.68 15.18 -1.52
C VAL A 162 9.63 16.36 -1.75
N GLY A 163 9.14 17.48 -2.30
CA GLY A 163 9.93 18.69 -2.55
C GLY A 163 10.32 18.89 -4.02
N ASN A 164 10.78 20.11 -4.33
CA ASN A 164 10.94 20.63 -5.70
C ASN A 164 12.37 21.08 -6.03
N ASN A 165 13.38 20.59 -5.30
CA ASN A 165 14.74 21.13 -5.33
C ASN A 165 15.74 20.19 -6.00
N ASN A 166 15.30 19.26 -6.85
CA ASN A 166 16.14 18.16 -7.29
C ASN A 166 17.31 18.61 -8.17
N VAL A 167 17.08 19.67 -8.94
CA VAL A 167 18.11 20.27 -9.81
C VAL A 167 19.25 20.86 -8.98
N ASP A 168 18.95 21.49 -7.85
CA ASP A 168 19.93 22.20 -7.04
C ASP A 168 20.48 21.36 -5.87
N ASN A 169 19.65 20.49 -5.31
CA ASN A 169 19.98 19.66 -4.14
C ASN A 169 19.21 18.31 -4.16
N PRO A 170 19.66 17.33 -4.98
CA PRO A 170 18.97 16.06 -5.17
C PRO A 170 18.94 15.16 -3.92
N VAL A 171 19.92 15.30 -3.02
CA VAL A 171 20.03 14.49 -1.80
C VAL A 171 19.15 14.99 -0.66
N LEU A 172 18.49 16.13 -0.83
CA LEU A 172 17.68 16.75 0.22
C LEU A 172 16.42 15.94 0.50
N LEU A 173 16.23 15.59 1.77
CA LEU A 173 15.01 14.97 2.29
C LEU A 173 14.12 16.05 2.92
N TYR A 174 12.83 15.94 2.68
CA TYR A 174 11.83 16.76 3.34
C TYR A 174 10.96 15.91 4.26
N TYR A 175 10.80 16.36 5.50
CA TYR A 175 9.91 15.77 6.48
C TYR A 175 8.58 16.55 6.50
N PRO A 176 7.43 15.87 6.60
CA PRO A 176 7.28 14.47 6.99
C PRO A 176 7.35 13.42 5.87
N ALA A 177 7.46 13.81 4.59
CA ALA A 177 7.48 12.85 3.46
C ALA A 177 8.52 11.73 3.59
N ALA A 178 9.68 12.00 4.20
CA ALA A 178 10.73 11.02 4.43
C ALA A 178 10.48 10.05 5.60
N TYR A 179 9.36 10.14 6.32
CA TYR A 179 9.01 9.16 7.34
C TYR A 179 8.36 7.91 6.74
N PRO A 180 8.68 6.68 7.24
CA PRO A 180 8.33 5.43 6.55
C PRO A 180 6.83 5.18 6.27
N THR A 181 5.93 5.70 7.11
CA THR A 181 4.47 5.49 6.98
C THR A 181 3.78 6.56 6.14
N VAL A 182 4.47 7.66 5.83
CA VAL A 182 3.95 8.77 5.03
C VAL A 182 4.04 8.42 3.56
N ILE A 183 2.97 8.67 2.81
CA ILE A 183 2.99 8.53 1.35
C ILE A 183 3.65 9.78 0.78
N GLY A 184 4.97 9.71 0.55
CA GLY A 184 5.73 10.75 -0.12
C GLY A 184 5.43 10.77 -1.63
N VAL A 185 4.95 11.92 -2.12
CA VAL A 185 4.47 12.08 -3.50
C VAL A 185 5.41 12.96 -4.31
N GLY A 186 6.01 12.37 -5.34
CA GLY A 186 6.74 13.06 -6.41
C GLY A 186 5.83 13.50 -7.57
N SER A 187 6.42 14.22 -8.52
CA SER A 187 5.68 14.81 -9.65
C SER A 187 6.06 14.17 -10.99
N VAL A 188 5.07 13.91 -11.83
CA VAL A 188 5.24 13.62 -13.26
C VAL A 188 4.51 14.66 -14.12
N ASN A 189 4.96 14.80 -15.35
CA ASN A 189 4.26 15.59 -16.36
C ASN A 189 3.19 14.77 -17.11
N GLN A 190 2.48 15.44 -18.02
CA GLN A 190 1.40 14.84 -18.83
C GLN A 190 1.83 13.66 -19.72
N TRP A 191 3.14 13.40 -19.88
CA TRP A 191 3.67 12.26 -20.62
C TRP A 191 4.18 11.14 -19.71
N GLY A 192 3.91 11.22 -18.41
CA GLY A 192 4.36 10.23 -17.42
C GLY A 192 5.86 10.29 -17.13
N ARG A 193 6.55 11.39 -17.48
CA ARG A 193 7.97 11.57 -17.14
C ARG A 193 8.09 12.30 -15.82
N VAL A 194 8.98 11.81 -14.94
CA VAL A 194 9.28 12.45 -13.66
C VAL A 194 9.74 13.89 -13.89
N SER A 195 9.10 14.83 -13.21
CA SER A 195 9.36 16.26 -13.30
C SER A 195 10.79 16.58 -12.90
N ALA A 196 11.44 17.50 -13.64
CA ALA A 196 12.86 17.81 -13.39
C ALA A 196 13.12 18.35 -11.96
N PHE A 197 12.15 19.07 -11.40
CA PHE A 197 12.21 19.63 -10.05
C PHE A 197 11.95 18.61 -8.94
N SER A 198 11.23 17.51 -9.21
CA SER A 198 10.78 16.57 -8.18
C SER A 198 11.97 15.87 -7.52
N GLN A 199 12.01 15.83 -6.19
CA GLN A 199 13.03 15.04 -5.47
C GLN A 199 13.01 13.59 -5.92
N ARG A 200 14.21 12.99 -5.90
CA ARG A 200 14.49 11.60 -6.27
C ARG A 200 15.35 10.97 -5.19
N ASN A 201 14.70 10.32 -4.24
CA ASN A 201 15.33 9.70 -3.08
C ASN A 201 14.33 8.74 -2.41
N GLU A 202 14.76 8.11 -1.31
CA GLU A 202 13.98 7.08 -0.62
C GLU A 202 12.66 7.56 0.02
N SER A 203 12.36 8.86 0.00
CA SER A 203 11.05 9.38 0.43
C SER A 203 9.97 9.29 -0.65
N VAL A 204 10.33 9.00 -1.91
CA VAL A 204 9.36 8.90 -3.01
C VAL A 204 8.69 7.54 -2.96
N MET A 205 7.42 7.50 -2.56
CA MET A 205 6.63 6.27 -2.56
C MET A 205 5.78 6.14 -3.83
N LEU A 206 5.28 7.26 -4.34
CA LEU A 206 4.46 7.36 -5.55
C LEU A 206 4.75 8.65 -6.29
N VAL A 207 4.42 8.68 -7.57
CA VAL A 207 4.35 9.92 -8.34
C VAL A 207 2.93 10.17 -8.85
N ALA A 208 2.56 11.44 -8.90
CA ALA A 208 1.29 11.89 -9.48
C ALA A 208 1.51 13.10 -10.38
N THR A 209 0.50 13.46 -11.17
CA THR A 209 0.62 14.61 -12.07
C THR A 209 0.84 15.91 -11.30
N GLY A 210 1.87 16.67 -11.68
CA GLY A 210 2.23 17.90 -10.96
C GLY A 210 2.83 19.00 -11.84
N GLU A 211 2.71 18.88 -13.16
CA GLU A 211 3.10 19.93 -14.12
C GLU A 211 1.90 20.43 -14.93
N ASN A 212 1.83 21.75 -15.09
CA ASN A 212 0.76 22.45 -15.83
C ASN A 212 -0.63 22.06 -15.32
N ILE A 213 -0.79 22.05 -14.00
CA ILE A 213 -2.05 21.69 -13.35
C ILE A 213 -2.91 22.94 -13.19
N TRP A 214 -4.15 22.86 -13.67
CA TRP A 214 -5.13 23.92 -13.48
C TRP A 214 -5.78 23.81 -12.10
N THR A 215 -5.77 24.92 -11.35
CA THR A 215 -6.39 25.06 -10.03
C THR A 215 -6.99 26.48 -9.88
N ILE A 216 -7.22 26.95 -8.65
CA ILE A 216 -7.90 28.20 -8.31
C ILE A 216 -7.09 29.07 -7.34
N SER A 217 -7.17 30.39 -7.51
CA SER A 217 -6.64 31.41 -6.58
C SER A 217 -7.63 31.74 -5.47
N PRO A 218 -7.19 32.37 -4.36
CA PRO A 218 -8.10 32.92 -3.33
C PRO A 218 -9.23 33.80 -3.87
N GLU A 219 -8.97 34.55 -4.94
CA GLU A 219 -9.96 35.43 -5.57
C GLU A 219 -10.98 34.69 -6.44
N GLY A 220 -10.84 33.37 -6.58
CA GLY A 220 -11.69 32.52 -7.38
C GLY A 220 -11.30 32.46 -8.87
N LYS A 221 -10.05 32.80 -9.21
CA LYS A 221 -9.55 32.80 -10.60
C LYS A 221 -8.78 31.53 -10.91
N GLN A 222 -8.86 31.07 -12.16
CA GLN A 222 -8.09 29.92 -12.61
C GLN A 222 -6.59 30.21 -12.59
N LEU A 223 -5.79 29.27 -12.09
CA LEU A 223 -4.33 29.33 -12.01
C LEU A 223 -3.71 28.08 -12.63
N LEU A 224 -2.56 28.23 -13.29
CA LEU A 224 -1.73 27.13 -13.76
C LEU A 224 -0.49 27.01 -12.87
N VAL A 225 -0.27 25.84 -12.28
CA VAL A 225 0.77 25.63 -11.27
C VAL A 225 1.59 24.38 -11.54
N ASN A 226 2.78 24.32 -10.93
CA ASN A 226 3.69 23.18 -10.96
C ASN A 226 4.21 22.90 -9.55
N GLY A 227 4.45 21.62 -9.22
CA GLY A 227 5.08 21.22 -7.96
C GLY A 227 4.64 19.86 -7.44
N THR A 228 5.46 19.26 -6.58
CA THR A 228 5.06 18.07 -5.81
C THR A 228 3.93 18.38 -4.83
N SER A 229 3.80 19.64 -4.40
CA SER A 229 2.68 20.14 -3.60
C SER A 229 1.32 20.03 -4.29
N VAL A 230 1.30 20.06 -5.63
CA VAL A 230 0.07 19.89 -6.43
C VAL A 230 -0.12 18.46 -6.92
N ALA A 231 0.92 17.62 -6.84
CA ALA A 231 0.82 16.17 -7.04
C ALA A 231 0.22 15.46 -5.82
N ALA A 232 0.63 15.85 -4.61
CA ALA A 232 0.11 15.31 -3.34
C ALA A 232 -1.43 15.23 -3.24
N PRO A 233 -2.22 16.28 -3.60
CA PRO A 233 -3.68 16.20 -3.51
C PRO A 233 -4.31 15.12 -4.41
N PHE A 234 -3.70 14.71 -5.52
CA PHE A 234 -4.18 13.57 -6.32
C PHE A 234 -4.16 12.27 -5.51
N VAL A 235 -3.08 12.04 -4.77
CA VAL A 235 -2.94 10.86 -3.90
C VAL A 235 -3.84 10.97 -2.68
N SER A 236 -3.94 12.16 -2.06
CA SER A 236 -4.87 12.42 -0.96
C SER A 236 -6.33 12.19 -1.34
N GLY A 237 -6.72 12.59 -2.55
CA GLY A 237 -8.07 12.36 -3.08
C GLY A 237 -8.34 10.88 -3.36
N ALA A 238 -7.36 10.15 -3.89
CA ALA A 238 -7.48 8.70 -4.08
C ALA A 238 -7.57 7.95 -2.75
N ALA A 239 -6.80 8.35 -1.73
CA ALA A 239 -6.92 7.82 -0.37
C ALA A 239 -8.31 8.07 0.22
N ALA A 240 -8.84 9.29 0.08
CA ALA A 240 -10.18 9.63 0.54
C ALA A 240 -11.26 8.81 -0.18
N ALA A 241 -11.12 8.57 -1.48
CA ALA A 241 -12.05 7.74 -2.25
C ALA A 241 -12.04 6.28 -1.79
N LEU A 242 -10.86 5.70 -1.57
CA LEU A 242 -10.72 4.35 -1.02
C LEU A 242 -11.42 4.23 0.33
N LEU A 243 -11.20 5.20 1.23
CA LEU A 243 -11.81 5.22 2.56
C LEU A 243 -13.33 5.48 2.52
N SER A 244 -13.81 6.25 1.55
CA SER A 244 -15.24 6.45 1.33
C SER A 244 -15.93 5.17 0.86
N ALA A 245 -15.26 4.39 0.01
CA ALA A 245 -15.78 3.12 -0.52
C ALA A 245 -15.60 1.95 0.46
N HIS A 246 -14.53 1.96 1.25
CA HIS A 246 -14.14 0.91 2.18
C HIS A 246 -13.66 1.53 3.52
N PRO A 247 -14.59 1.95 4.41
CA PRO A 247 -14.27 2.70 5.63
C PRO A 247 -13.37 1.96 6.63
N ASP A 248 -13.39 0.63 6.60
CA ASP A 248 -12.64 -0.26 7.50
C ASP A 248 -11.16 -0.42 7.09
N LEU A 249 -10.74 0.14 5.95
CA LEU A 249 -9.34 0.08 5.54
C LEU A 249 -8.45 0.82 6.55
N THR A 250 -7.35 0.16 6.93
CA THR A 250 -6.27 0.76 7.72
C THR A 250 -5.43 1.71 6.86
N ALA A 251 -4.66 2.59 7.51
CA ALA A 251 -3.74 3.47 6.78
C ALA A 251 -2.72 2.67 5.95
N ALA A 252 -2.21 1.58 6.51
CA ALA A 252 -1.34 0.64 5.80
C ALA A 252 -2.01 -0.02 4.60
N GLN A 253 -3.28 -0.44 4.70
CA GLN A 253 -4.00 -1.04 3.57
C GLN A 253 -4.26 -0.01 2.47
N VAL A 254 -4.61 1.24 2.81
CA VAL A 254 -4.76 2.32 1.81
C VAL A 254 -3.43 2.58 1.10
N ARG A 255 -2.34 2.72 1.85
CA ARG A 255 -0.99 2.86 1.31
C ARG A 255 -0.65 1.70 0.37
N ASN A 256 -0.96 0.47 0.77
CA ASN A 256 -0.70 -0.71 -0.04
C ASN A 256 -1.53 -0.78 -1.32
N LEU A 257 -2.79 -0.36 -1.28
CA LEU A 257 -3.65 -0.31 -2.47
C LEU A 257 -3.15 0.74 -3.47
N LEU A 258 -2.83 1.94 -2.98
CA LEU A 258 -2.33 3.03 -3.84
C LEU A 258 -0.97 2.71 -4.45
N CYS A 259 -0.05 2.19 -3.65
CA CYS A 259 1.29 1.84 -4.12
C CYS A 259 1.25 0.58 -4.96
N GLY A 260 0.52 -0.45 -4.53
CA GLY A 260 0.37 -1.72 -5.25
C GLY A 260 -0.27 -1.55 -6.64
N SER A 261 -1.26 -0.67 -6.80
CA SER A 261 -1.94 -0.50 -8.08
C SER A 261 -1.25 0.46 -9.07
N ALA A 262 -0.21 1.17 -8.63
CA ALA A 262 0.46 2.17 -9.45
C ALA A 262 1.11 1.58 -10.71
N THR A 263 1.14 2.40 -11.77
CA THR A 263 1.85 2.04 -13.00
C THR A 263 3.34 2.24 -12.80
N ASP A 264 4.04 1.12 -12.63
CA ASP A 264 5.50 1.05 -12.61
C ASP A 264 6.10 1.70 -13.87
N ILE A 265 7.07 2.59 -13.67
CA ILE A 265 7.79 3.31 -14.74
C ILE A 265 9.28 3.27 -14.42
N LEU A 266 10.12 3.56 -15.42
CA LEU A 266 11.58 3.50 -15.28
C LEU A 266 12.08 2.08 -15.00
N THR A 267 12.51 1.79 -13.76
CA THR A 267 13.10 0.52 -13.37
C THR A 267 12.03 -0.36 -12.75
N SER A 268 11.90 -1.60 -13.23
CA SER A 268 10.87 -2.51 -12.70
C SER A 268 10.99 -2.69 -11.19
N GLY A 269 9.86 -2.53 -10.50
CA GLY A 269 9.77 -2.59 -9.05
C GLY A 269 9.73 -1.19 -8.44
N TYR A 270 10.47 -1.02 -7.34
CA TYR A 270 10.64 0.27 -6.70
C TYR A 270 11.92 0.95 -7.22
N ASP A 271 11.85 2.26 -7.45
CA ASP A 271 13.01 3.09 -7.71
C ASP A 271 12.92 4.46 -7.00
N PRO A 272 14.04 5.10 -6.62
CA PRO A 272 13.99 6.39 -5.92
C PRO A 272 13.50 7.59 -6.75
N ASP A 273 13.40 7.47 -8.08
CA ASP A 273 12.95 8.55 -8.96
C ASP A 273 11.41 8.61 -9.06
N SER A 274 10.76 7.44 -9.04
CA SER A 274 9.31 7.30 -9.25
C SER A 274 8.56 6.55 -8.14
N GLY A 275 9.28 6.03 -7.14
CA GLY A 275 8.74 5.16 -6.11
C GLY A 275 8.21 3.87 -6.70
N TRP A 276 6.95 3.56 -6.42
CA TRP A 276 6.22 2.43 -7.01
C TRP A 276 5.52 2.77 -8.33
N GLY A 277 5.67 4.00 -8.81
CA GLY A 277 5.18 4.47 -10.10
C GLY A 277 4.03 5.48 -10.02
N ILE A 278 3.32 5.64 -11.13
CA ILE A 278 2.26 6.65 -11.31
C ILE A 278 0.97 6.17 -10.64
N LEU A 279 0.36 7.02 -9.80
CA LEU A 279 -0.95 6.81 -9.19
C LEU A 279 -2.01 6.34 -10.20
N GLN A 280 -2.71 5.26 -9.87
CA GLN A 280 -3.88 4.74 -10.61
C GLN A 280 -5.08 4.59 -9.68
N MET A 281 -5.87 5.66 -9.55
CA MET A 281 -7.01 5.72 -8.62
C MET A 281 -8.07 4.63 -8.92
N ASP A 282 -8.48 4.48 -10.17
CA ASP A 282 -9.50 3.51 -10.57
C ASP A 282 -9.03 2.07 -10.31
N THR A 283 -7.78 1.76 -10.66
CA THR A 283 -7.17 0.45 -10.39
C THR A 283 -7.08 0.19 -8.88
N ALA A 284 -6.77 1.21 -8.07
CA ALA A 284 -6.73 1.06 -6.61
C ALA A 284 -8.12 0.71 -6.03
N LEU A 285 -9.18 1.39 -6.51
CA LEU A 285 -10.56 1.10 -6.13
C LEU A 285 -11.00 -0.30 -6.58
N GLU A 286 -10.62 -0.70 -7.79
CA GLU A 286 -10.88 -2.05 -8.29
C GLU A 286 -10.19 -3.12 -7.42
N TRP A 287 -8.93 -2.91 -7.06
CA TRP A 287 -8.19 -3.81 -6.17
C TRP A 287 -8.85 -3.93 -4.81
N ALA A 288 -9.31 -2.81 -4.25
CA ALA A 288 -10.02 -2.80 -2.96
C ALA A 288 -11.32 -3.61 -3.04
N ALA A 289 -12.11 -3.42 -4.10
CA ALA A 289 -13.34 -4.17 -4.33
C ALA A 289 -13.11 -5.68 -4.53
N GLN A 290 -11.97 -6.05 -5.13
CA GLN A 290 -11.58 -7.44 -5.37
C GLN A 290 -10.86 -8.08 -4.18
N GLY A 291 -10.50 -7.31 -3.14
CA GLY A 291 -9.66 -7.79 -2.05
C GLY A 291 -8.23 -8.17 -2.48
N ARG A 292 -7.72 -7.54 -3.56
CA ARG A 292 -6.38 -7.80 -4.07
C ARG A 292 -5.33 -7.05 -3.26
N ARG A 293 -4.28 -7.76 -2.86
CA ARG A 293 -3.20 -7.25 -1.98
C ARG A 293 -1.83 -7.17 -2.63
N PHE A 294 -1.57 -8.04 -3.61
CA PHE A 294 -0.24 -8.19 -4.21
C PHE A 294 -0.30 -7.97 -5.72
N ARG A 295 0.74 -7.32 -6.25
CA ARG A 295 0.94 -7.04 -7.68
C ARG A 295 1.02 -8.31 -8.50
N ASP A 296 1.64 -9.35 -7.98
CA ASP A 296 1.94 -10.60 -8.68
C ASP A 296 0.93 -11.73 -8.42
N VAL A 297 -0.20 -11.43 -7.77
CA VAL A 297 -1.31 -12.38 -7.58
C VAL A 297 -2.55 -11.87 -8.30
N ALA A 298 -2.80 -12.42 -9.49
CA ALA A 298 -3.98 -12.10 -10.29
C ALA A 298 -5.27 -12.64 -9.65
N THR A 299 -6.37 -11.90 -9.75
CA THR A 299 -7.66 -12.22 -9.10
C THR A 299 -8.39 -13.40 -9.73
N ASP A 300 -8.09 -13.71 -10.98
CA ASP A 300 -8.57 -14.90 -11.71
C ASP A 300 -7.66 -16.13 -11.53
N SER A 301 -6.54 -15.99 -10.80
CA SER A 301 -5.64 -17.11 -10.51
C SER A 301 -6.25 -18.08 -9.52
N TRP A 302 -6.01 -19.38 -9.73
CA TRP A 302 -6.42 -20.44 -8.79
C TRP A 302 -5.88 -20.23 -7.37
N CYS A 303 -4.74 -19.54 -7.25
CA CYS A 303 -4.08 -19.31 -5.96
C CYS A 303 -4.55 -18.01 -5.26
N PHE A 304 -5.42 -17.21 -5.87
CA PHE A 304 -5.83 -15.92 -5.31
C PHE A 304 -6.48 -16.06 -3.93
N THR A 305 -7.53 -16.87 -3.82
CA THR A 305 -8.28 -17.06 -2.58
C THR A 305 -7.45 -17.74 -1.51
N VAL A 306 -6.63 -18.73 -1.89
CA VAL A 306 -5.82 -19.50 -0.93
C VAL A 306 -4.66 -18.67 -0.37
N ILE A 307 -4.07 -17.78 -1.18
CA ILE A 307 -3.05 -16.84 -0.73
C ILE A 307 -3.66 -15.83 0.24
N ASN A 308 -4.81 -15.24 -0.11
CA ASN A 308 -5.51 -14.30 0.77
C ASN A 308 -5.84 -14.95 2.13
N HIS A 309 -6.37 -16.17 2.13
CA HIS A 309 -6.64 -16.91 3.36
C HIS A 309 -5.37 -17.14 4.19
N ALA A 310 -4.26 -17.56 3.56
CA ALA A 310 -3.00 -17.79 4.27
C ALA A 310 -2.43 -16.52 4.88
N VAL A 311 -2.58 -15.37 4.21
CA VAL A 311 -2.13 -14.07 4.70
C VAL A 311 -3.04 -13.56 5.84
N ASP A 312 -4.37 -13.73 5.73
CA ASP A 312 -5.32 -13.35 6.76
C ASP A 312 -5.11 -14.12 8.07
N LYS A 313 -4.73 -15.40 7.97
CA LYS A 313 -4.37 -16.23 9.13
C LYS A 313 -2.94 -15.99 9.61
N GLY A 314 -2.18 -15.07 8.99
CA GLY A 314 -0.78 -14.77 9.32
C GLY A 314 0.20 -15.91 9.02
N LEU A 315 -0.20 -16.92 8.24
CA LEU A 315 0.62 -18.09 7.96
C LEU A 315 1.76 -17.73 7.00
N LEU A 316 1.42 -17.07 5.89
CA LEU A 316 2.37 -16.62 4.88
C LEU A 316 2.29 -15.10 4.77
N LEU A 317 3.46 -14.45 4.70
CA LEU A 317 3.58 -13.01 4.43
C LEU A 317 4.10 -12.79 3.01
N GLY A 318 3.95 -11.58 2.48
CA GLY A 318 4.59 -11.19 1.21
C GLY A 318 6.11 -11.32 1.29
N THR A 319 6.76 -11.57 0.15
CA THR A 319 8.23 -11.50 0.02
C THR A 319 8.72 -10.06 -0.02
N ASP A 320 7.82 -9.14 -0.37
CA ASP A 320 7.94 -7.69 -0.24
C ASP A 320 6.55 -7.12 0.11
N THR A 321 6.47 -5.83 0.38
CA THR A 321 5.27 -5.07 0.72
C THR A 321 4.14 -5.30 -0.30
N PHE A 322 4.46 -5.41 -1.60
CA PHE A 322 3.48 -5.57 -2.69
C PHE A 322 3.63 -6.85 -3.51
N VAL A 323 4.52 -7.76 -3.11
CA VAL A 323 4.86 -8.97 -3.86
C VAL A 323 4.70 -10.19 -2.96
N PHE A 324 3.97 -11.20 -3.44
CA PHE A 324 3.82 -12.46 -2.72
C PHE A 324 4.79 -13.55 -3.18
N SER A 325 5.21 -13.50 -4.44
CA SER A 325 6.00 -14.50 -5.16
C SER A 325 5.36 -15.90 -5.12
N PRO A 326 4.19 -16.11 -5.75
CA PRO A 326 3.42 -17.35 -5.63
C PRO A 326 4.16 -18.60 -6.14
N ASP A 327 5.06 -18.44 -7.10
CA ASP A 327 5.82 -19.53 -7.72
C ASP A 327 7.20 -19.73 -7.09
N SER A 328 7.64 -18.83 -6.20
CA SER A 328 8.92 -19.01 -5.51
C SER A 328 8.87 -20.23 -4.58
N PRO A 329 9.96 -20.99 -4.47
CA PRO A 329 10.04 -22.15 -3.62
C PRO A 329 9.97 -21.77 -2.14
N VAL A 330 9.39 -22.65 -1.33
CA VAL A 330 9.41 -22.54 0.13
C VAL A 330 10.73 -23.07 0.66
N THR A 331 11.38 -22.30 1.53
CA THR A 331 12.56 -22.77 2.26
C THR A 331 12.14 -23.53 3.52
N ARG A 332 13.06 -24.34 4.04
CA ARG A 332 12.83 -25.12 5.25
C ARG A 332 12.54 -24.23 6.47
N ALA A 333 13.29 -23.13 6.62
CA ALA A 333 13.06 -22.11 7.64
C ALA A 333 11.66 -21.48 7.52
N LEU A 334 11.20 -21.20 6.30
CA LEU A 334 9.86 -20.65 6.09
C LEU A 334 8.78 -21.62 6.57
N LEU A 335 8.89 -22.91 6.24
CA LEU A 335 7.92 -23.89 6.74
C LEU A 335 7.94 -24.00 8.27
N TRP A 336 9.10 -23.92 8.92
CA TRP A 336 9.16 -23.95 10.38
C TRP A 336 8.38 -22.79 11.00
N THR A 337 8.56 -21.58 10.50
CA THR A 337 7.83 -20.41 11.02
C THR A 337 6.33 -20.48 10.75
N ILE A 338 5.91 -21.00 9.60
CA ILE A 338 4.50 -21.28 9.31
C ILE A 338 3.90 -22.25 10.36
N LEU A 339 4.58 -23.38 10.61
CA LEU A 339 4.10 -24.38 11.58
C LEU A 339 4.11 -23.83 13.00
N TRP A 340 5.08 -22.98 13.33
CA TRP A 340 5.17 -22.30 14.61
C TRP A 340 3.99 -21.34 14.83
N ARG A 341 3.61 -20.57 13.79
CA ARG A 341 2.40 -19.72 13.82
C ARG A 341 1.11 -20.52 13.90
N LEU A 342 1.05 -21.66 13.20
CA LEU A 342 -0.08 -22.59 13.34
C LEU A 342 -0.24 -23.12 14.78
N ASP A 343 0.83 -23.13 15.57
CA ASP A 343 0.80 -23.48 17.00
C ASP A 343 0.46 -22.30 17.92
N GLY A 344 0.03 -21.16 17.36
CA GLY A 344 -0.37 -19.96 18.10
C GLY A 344 0.79 -19.05 18.52
N GLN A 345 2.00 -19.29 18.00
CA GLN A 345 3.19 -18.54 18.39
C GLN A 345 3.43 -17.36 17.44
N THR A 346 3.92 -16.24 17.96
CA THR A 346 4.20 -15.03 17.16
C THR A 346 5.68 -14.85 16.91
N SER A 347 6.07 -14.65 15.64
CA SER A 347 7.44 -14.34 15.23
C SER A 347 7.62 -12.85 14.96
N THR A 348 8.76 -12.27 15.35
CA THR A 348 9.27 -11.02 14.78
C THR A 348 10.22 -11.34 13.62
N GLU A 349 9.73 -11.28 12.37
CA GLU A 349 10.55 -11.63 11.17
C GLU A 349 11.69 -10.62 10.86
N LYS A 350 11.91 -9.61 11.70
CA LYS A 350 12.79 -8.45 11.40
C LYS A 350 14.21 -8.54 11.99
N GLU A 351 14.62 -9.70 12.51
CA GLU A 351 15.94 -9.90 13.14
C GLU A 351 16.83 -10.86 12.33
N GLU A 352 18.16 -10.73 12.49
CA GLU A 352 19.10 -11.76 12.04
C GLU A 352 18.66 -13.11 12.64
N ASN A 353 18.47 -14.12 11.78
CA ASN A 353 17.89 -15.42 12.16
C ASN A 353 16.42 -15.37 12.62
N TRP A 354 15.56 -14.67 11.88
CA TRP A 354 14.09 -14.65 12.03
C TRP A 354 13.39 -16.00 12.28
N TYR A 355 14.04 -17.12 11.94
CA TYR A 355 13.53 -18.48 12.12
C TYR A 355 14.08 -19.22 13.36
N ALA A 356 14.95 -18.60 14.18
CA ALA A 356 15.69 -19.29 15.24
C ALA A 356 14.78 -19.94 16.30
N GLU A 357 13.76 -19.22 16.77
CA GLU A 357 12.79 -19.75 17.73
C GLU A 357 11.97 -20.91 17.12
N ALA A 358 11.49 -20.74 15.89
CA ALA A 358 10.81 -21.80 15.16
C ALA A 358 11.72 -23.02 14.96
N GLN A 359 13.00 -22.82 14.63
CA GLN A 359 14.00 -23.88 14.46
C GLN A 359 14.25 -24.66 15.76
N LYS A 360 14.26 -23.98 16.91
CA LYS A 360 14.34 -24.64 18.21
C LYS A 360 13.08 -25.46 18.47
N TRP A 361 11.91 -24.86 18.29
CA TRP A 361 10.62 -25.50 18.53
C TRP A 361 10.40 -26.73 17.66
N VAL A 362 10.72 -26.70 16.36
CA VAL A 362 10.55 -27.88 15.48
C VAL A 362 11.46 -29.05 15.87
N ARG A 363 12.64 -28.78 16.46
CA ARG A 363 13.54 -29.83 16.97
C ARG A 363 12.99 -30.47 18.24
N GLU A 364 12.55 -29.65 19.18
CA GLU A 364 11.97 -30.10 20.46
C GLU A 364 10.70 -30.94 20.25
N ASN A 365 9.93 -30.63 19.20
CA ASN A 365 8.70 -31.34 18.85
C ASN A 365 8.90 -32.46 17.80
N ASN A 366 10.15 -32.80 17.44
CA ASN A 366 10.46 -33.84 16.45
C ASN A 366 9.79 -33.65 15.07
N ILE A 367 9.54 -32.39 14.68
CA ILE A 367 8.97 -32.03 13.38
C ILE A 367 10.06 -32.03 12.30
N SER A 368 11.20 -31.44 12.63
CA SER A 368 12.39 -31.30 11.78
C SER A 368 13.66 -31.47 12.61
N ASP A 369 14.76 -31.87 11.98
CA ASP A 369 16.08 -31.94 12.64
C ASP A 369 16.72 -30.55 12.84
N GLY A 370 16.13 -29.51 12.28
CA GLY A 370 16.58 -28.12 12.37
C GLY A 370 17.80 -27.80 11.50
N THR A 371 18.21 -28.69 10.60
CA THR A 371 19.35 -28.47 9.71
C THR A 371 18.93 -27.81 8.40
N ASN A 372 19.92 -27.20 7.73
CA ASN A 372 19.77 -26.60 6.40
C ASN A 372 18.55 -25.66 6.25
N PRO A 373 18.47 -24.57 7.05
CA PRO A 373 17.31 -23.67 7.06
C PRO A 373 17.04 -23.01 5.70
N ALA A 374 18.09 -22.77 4.92
CA ALA A 374 18.00 -22.06 3.65
C ALA A 374 17.61 -22.94 2.45
N ASP A 375 17.65 -24.28 2.55
CA ASP A 375 17.31 -25.08 1.38
C ASP A 375 15.81 -25.01 1.09
N GLU A 376 15.51 -25.03 -0.20
CA GLU A 376 14.18 -25.26 -0.74
C GLU A 376 13.69 -26.67 -0.38
N ILE A 377 12.39 -26.80 -0.13
CA ILE A 377 11.77 -28.07 0.25
C ILE A 377 10.88 -28.63 -0.86
N THR A 378 10.92 -29.95 -1.00
CA THR A 378 10.03 -30.66 -1.90
C THR A 378 8.61 -30.78 -1.32
N ARG A 379 7.64 -31.09 -2.16
CA ARG A 379 6.24 -31.36 -1.75
C ARG A 379 6.15 -32.50 -0.72
N GLU A 380 6.95 -33.56 -0.88
CA GLU A 380 6.99 -34.67 0.09
C GLU A 380 7.60 -34.26 1.44
N GLN A 381 8.58 -33.35 1.44
CA GLN A 381 9.16 -32.81 2.67
C GLN A 381 8.18 -31.90 3.42
N LEU A 382 7.45 -31.03 2.69
CA LEU A 382 6.39 -30.21 3.26
C LEU A 382 5.33 -31.08 3.94
N CYS A 383 4.80 -32.08 3.23
CA CYS A 383 3.80 -32.99 3.79
C CYS A 383 4.35 -33.78 4.98
N THR A 384 5.62 -34.19 4.95
CA THR A 384 6.26 -34.92 6.06
C THR A 384 6.35 -34.07 7.32
N MET A 385 6.77 -32.81 7.22
CA MET A 385 6.84 -31.92 8.38
C MET A 385 5.44 -31.59 8.93
N LEU A 386 4.46 -31.35 8.06
CA LEU A 386 3.07 -31.13 8.48
C LEU A 386 2.48 -32.38 9.16
N TRP A 387 2.69 -33.56 8.60
CA TRP A 387 2.26 -34.83 9.19
C TRP A 387 2.88 -35.07 10.58
N ARG A 388 4.17 -34.79 10.75
CA ARG A 388 4.83 -34.87 12.07
C ARG A 388 4.23 -33.90 13.07
N TYR A 389 3.98 -32.66 12.65
CA TYR A 389 3.28 -31.66 13.46
C TYR A 389 1.91 -32.15 13.94
N THR A 390 1.20 -32.94 13.13
CA THR A 390 -0.10 -33.52 13.51
C THR A 390 -0.03 -34.74 14.43
N GLY A 391 1.18 -35.14 14.87
CA GLY A 391 1.37 -36.32 15.72
C GLY A 391 1.58 -37.61 14.94
N SER A 392 1.92 -37.52 13.65
CA SER A 392 2.25 -38.68 12.80
C SER A 392 1.16 -39.77 12.73
N PRO A 393 -0.11 -39.43 12.43
CA PRO A 393 -1.20 -40.41 12.38
C PRO A 393 -0.93 -41.53 11.35
N LEU A 394 -1.32 -42.76 11.71
CA LEU A 394 -1.20 -43.92 10.84
C LEU A 394 -2.40 -44.02 9.91
N LEU A 395 -2.17 -44.11 8.59
CA LEU A 395 -3.21 -44.32 7.59
C LEU A 395 -2.74 -45.26 6.47
N THR A 396 -3.71 -45.92 5.84
CA THR A 396 -3.50 -47.02 4.85
C THR A 396 -3.95 -46.68 3.44
N ALA A 397 -4.17 -45.40 3.13
CA ALA A 397 -4.59 -44.94 1.81
C ALA A 397 -3.68 -45.45 0.69
N GLY A 398 -4.29 -45.85 -0.43
CA GLY A 398 -3.56 -46.26 -1.62
C GLY A 398 -3.30 -45.07 -2.54
N LEU A 399 -2.04 -44.88 -2.93
CA LEU A 399 -1.64 -43.82 -3.89
C LEU A 399 -1.57 -44.31 -5.34
N TYR A 400 -2.06 -45.52 -5.62
CA TYR A 400 -1.95 -46.17 -6.93
C TYR A 400 -2.72 -45.45 -8.06
N SER A 401 -3.61 -44.52 -7.72
CA SER A 401 -4.27 -43.65 -8.68
C SER A 401 -3.34 -42.56 -9.26
N PHE A 402 -2.18 -42.32 -8.65
CA PHE A 402 -1.21 -41.33 -9.12
C PHE A 402 -0.06 -42.01 -9.86
N ALA A 403 0.25 -41.49 -11.05
CA ALA A 403 1.22 -42.10 -11.96
C ALA A 403 2.66 -42.18 -11.39
N ASP A 404 3.00 -41.28 -10.48
CA ASP A 404 4.33 -41.10 -9.90
C ASP A 404 4.41 -41.53 -8.42
N ALA A 405 3.44 -42.28 -7.91
CA ALA A 405 3.43 -42.76 -6.53
C ALA A 405 4.69 -43.60 -6.17
N GLY A 406 5.30 -44.25 -7.17
CA GLY A 406 6.58 -44.97 -7.00
C GLY A 406 7.81 -44.07 -6.79
N HIS A 407 7.71 -42.77 -7.02
CA HIS A 407 8.80 -41.80 -6.81
C HIS A 407 8.85 -41.25 -5.39
N ILE A 408 7.84 -41.52 -4.56
CA ILE A 408 7.77 -41.06 -3.17
C ILE A 408 8.87 -41.72 -2.36
N SER A 409 9.66 -40.90 -1.65
CA SER A 409 10.71 -41.40 -0.78
C SER A 409 10.14 -42.22 0.37
N GLY A 410 10.84 -43.28 0.79
CA GLY A 410 10.35 -44.20 1.83
C GLY A 410 9.96 -43.50 3.14
N TYR A 411 10.73 -42.48 3.55
CA TYR A 411 10.45 -41.69 4.76
C TYR A 411 9.16 -40.85 4.66
N ALA A 412 8.74 -40.48 3.45
CA ALA A 412 7.58 -39.61 3.20
C ALA A 412 6.31 -40.40 2.86
N ASN A 413 6.42 -41.72 2.65
CA ASN A 413 5.31 -42.53 2.15
C ASN A 413 4.05 -42.42 3.03
N MET A 414 4.21 -42.49 4.35
CA MET A 414 3.08 -42.38 5.29
C MET A 414 2.47 -40.99 5.31
N ALA A 415 3.30 -39.94 5.28
CA ALA A 415 2.87 -38.55 5.26
C ALA A 415 2.09 -38.22 3.99
N MET A 416 2.58 -38.67 2.83
CA MET A 416 1.90 -38.46 1.54
C MET A 416 0.56 -39.18 1.48
N ARG A 417 0.49 -40.42 2.00
CA ARG A 417 -0.77 -41.17 2.13
C ARG A 417 -1.76 -40.43 3.02
N TRP A 418 -1.30 -39.97 4.18
CA TRP A 418 -2.13 -39.19 5.09
C TRP A 418 -2.65 -37.91 4.44
N ALA A 419 -1.79 -37.16 3.75
CA ALA A 419 -2.17 -35.90 3.13
C ALA A 419 -3.19 -36.10 2.00
N VAL A 420 -3.08 -37.16 1.20
CA VAL A 420 -4.06 -37.46 0.14
C VAL A 420 -5.39 -37.94 0.72
N GLU A 421 -5.37 -38.85 1.69
CA GLU A 421 -6.60 -39.40 2.31
C GLU A 421 -7.46 -38.30 2.95
N ASN A 422 -6.81 -37.30 3.55
CA ASN A 422 -7.50 -36.17 4.20
C ASN A 422 -7.72 -35.00 3.25
N GLU A 423 -7.53 -35.18 1.94
CA GLU A 423 -7.70 -34.16 0.91
C GLU A 423 -6.82 -32.90 1.11
N ILE A 424 -5.78 -32.99 1.94
CA ILE A 424 -4.80 -31.93 2.19
C ILE A 424 -3.91 -31.74 0.96
N LEU A 425 -3.50 -32.85 0.33
CA LEU A 425 -2.70 -32.85 -0.88
C LEU A 425 -3.53 -33.38 -2.05
N SER A 426 -3.64 -32.57 -3.10
CA SER A 426 -4.18 -32.98 -4.39
C SER A 426 -3.05 -33.20 -5.40
N GLY A 427 -3.32 -34.03 -6.41
CA GLY A 427 -2.43 -34.18 -7.56
C GLY A 427 -2.22 -32.86 -8.32
N THR A 428 -1.14 -32.81 -9.09
CA THR A 428 -0.97 -31.87 -10.19
C THR A 428 -1.95 -32.29 -11.31
N GLY A 429 -2.48 -31.34 -12.07
CA GLY A 429 -3.60 -31.56 -13.02
C GLY A 429 -3.33 -32.57 -14.16
N ASP A 430 -2.15 -33.20 -14.17
CA ASP A 430 -1.68 -34.27 -15.05
C ASP A 430 -1.83 -35.68 -14.44
N GLY A 431 -2.39 -35.80 -13.23
CA GLY A 431 -2.57 -37.09 -12.54
C GLY A 431 -1.33 -37.55 -11.75
N ALA A 432 -0.34 -36.68 -11.53
CA ALA A 432 0.82 -36.92 -10.69
C ALA A 432 0.70 -36.23 -9.32
N LEU A 433 1.50 -36.61 -8.32
CA LEU A 433 1.64 -35.90 -7.03
C LEU A 433 2.82 -34.93 -7.03
N ASN A 434 3.80 -35.18 -7.90
CA ASN A 434 5.10 -34.55 -7.99
C ASN A 434 5.85 -34.50 -6.64
N PRO A 435 6.11 -35.64 -5.97
CA PRO A 435 6.60 -35.66 -4.60
C PRO A 435 7.97 -34.98 -4.42
N ARG A 436 8.86 -35.11 -5.41
CA ARG A 436 10.21 -34.54 -5.40
C ARG A 436 10.30 -33.15 -6.03
N GLY A 437 9.22 -32.63 -6.59
CA GLY A 437 9.17 -31.25 -7.08
C GLY A 437 9.22 -30.26 -5.92
N GLN A 438 9.82 -29.09 -6.17
CA GLN A 438 9.84 -28.00 -5.19
C GLN A 438 8.42 -27.55 -4.86
N ALA A 439 8.14 -27.36 -3.57
CA ALA A 439 6.88 -26.79 -3.11
C ALA A 439 6.93 -25.27 -3.29
N THR A 440 6.05 -24.74 -4.14
CA THR A 440 5.91 -23.28 -4.28
C THR A 440 5.14 -22.70 -3.11
N ARG A 441 5.27 -21.39 -2.89
CA ARG A 441 4.53 -20.65 -1.84
C ARG A 441 3.02 -20.74 -2.01
N SER A 442 2.51 -20.67 -3.25
CA SER A 442 1.09 -20.87 -3.55
C SER A 442 0.60 -22.29 -3.25
N GLN A 443 1.42 -23.31 -3.56
CA GLN A 443 1.10 -24.69 -3.21
C GLN A 443 1.12 -24.93 -1.70
N ALA A 444 2.08 -24.33 -0.98
CA ALA A 444 2.12 -24.38 0.47
C ALA A 444 0.87 -23.73 1.08
N ALA A 445 0.47 -22.54 0.61
CA ALA A 445 -0.77 -21.88 1.04
C ALA A 445 -1.99 -22.79 0.89
N ALA A 446 -2.15 -23.42 -0.28
CA ALA A 446 -3.26 -24.33 -0.55
C ALA A 446 -3.25 -25.57 0.36
N ILE A 447 -2.09 -26.20 0.57
CA ILE A 447 -1.94 -27.36 1.46
C ILE A 447 -2.31 -26.99 2.91
N LEU A 448 -1.82 -25.83 3.39
CA LEU A 448 -2.05 -25.36 4.75
C LEU A 448 -3.51 -24.97 4.98
N GLN A 449 -4.16 -24.32 4.01
CA GLN A 449 -5.58 -23.99 4.10
C GLN A 449 -6.41 -25.27 4.26
N ARG A 450 -6.24 -26.25 3.38
CA ARG A 450 -6.98 -27.53 3.44
C ARG A 450 -6.74 -28.25 4.75
N TYR A 451 -5.50 -28.23 5.25
CA TYR A 451 -5.19 -28.76 6.57
C TYR A 451 -5.98 -28.07 7.69
N CYS A 452 -6.08 -26.74 7.67
CA CYS A 452 -6.84 -25.98 8.67
C CYS A 452 -8.34 -26.30 8.60
N GLU A 453 -8.91 -26.38 7.39
CA GLU A 453 -10.33 -26.70 7.16
C GLU A 453 -10.72 -28.09 7.71
N GLN A 454 -9.78 -29.04 7.71
CA GLN A 454 -9.98 -30.39 8.28
C GLN A 454 -9.88 -30.43 9.81
N GLN A 455 -9.51 -29.32 10.47
CA GLN A 455 -9.28 -29.24 11.92
C GLN A 455 -10.13 -28.15 12.61
N PRO A 456 -11.48 -28.14 12.45
CA PRO A 456 -12.34 -27.04 12.90
C PRO A 456 -12.30 -26.78 14.43
N TRP A 457 -11.85 -27.74 15.23
CA TRP A 457 -11.79 -27.63 16.70
C TRP A 457 -10.52 -26.94 17.24
N ARG A 458 -9.50 -26.73 16.39
CA ARG A 458 -8.24 -26.07 16.81
C ARG A 458 -8.29 -24.54 16.70
N GLU A 459 -9.30 -23.97 16.04
CA GLU A 459 -9.48 -22.50 15.95
C GLU A 459 -9.76 -21.81 17.29
N PHE A 460 -10.06 -22.56 18.36
CA PHE A 460 -10.31 -22.04 19.71
C PHE A 460 -9.08 -21.93 20.61
N ARG A 461 -7.87 -22.21 20.09
CA ARG A 461 -6.60 -21.93 20.80
C ARG A 461 -5.98 -20.65 20.24
N THR A 462 -6.63 -19.53 20.47
CA THR A 462 -6.06 -18.18 20.37
C THR A 462 -6.03 -17.55 21.74
#